data_AF-A0A846H3E7-F1
#
_entry.id   AF-A0A846H3E7-F1
#
_cell.length_a   1.000
_cell.length_b   1.000
_cell.length_c   1.000
_cell.angle_alpha   90.00
_cell.angle_beta   90.00
_cell.angle_gamma   90.00
#
_symmetry.space_group_name_H-M   'P 1'
#
loop_
_entity.id
_entity.type
_entity.pdbx_description
1 polymer ?
#
loop_
_entity_poly.entity_id
_entity_poly.type
_entity_poly.pdbx_seq_one_letter_code
_entity_poly.pdbx_strand_id
1 'polypeptide(L)'
;MAVFSAQTRALLQQAGWSENRCVNTSEYEKSLQSEGYPIHAVVVDFLKRFGGLRVVYPHYRVKDEKDEFYINPTVAVADIGSGWVEEYSERVGVPLCVIGQAFSYHMTLVMAQDGKVYAGYDDTLIHVGDSGIDAIEALCSGRDMPKIP
;
A
#
# COMPACT_ATOMS: atom_id res chain seq x y z
N MET A 1 -13.09 -11.94 8.57
CA MET A 1 -12.03 -10.94 8.75
C MET A 1 -10.71 -11.64 8.47
N ALA A 2 -9.93 -11.17 7.50
CA ALA A 2 -8.58 -11.69 7.29
C ALA A 2 -7.74 -11.36 8.54
N VAL A 3 -7.00 -12.36 9.03
CA VAL A 3 -6.07 -12.22 10.15
C VAL A 3 -4.67 -12.45 9.58
N PHE A 4 -3.71 -11.63 9.99
CA PHE A 4 -2.32 -11.81 9.57
C PHE A 4 -1.79 -13.19 9.98
N SER A 5 -1.01 -13.81 9.11
CA SER A 5 -0.25 -14.99 9.51
C SER A 5 0.73 -14.63 10.64
N ALA A 6 1.19 -15.65 11.38
CA ALA A 6 2.17 -15.43 12.46
C ALA A 6 3.45 -14.75 11.94
N GLN A 7 3.87 -15.09 10.71
CA GLN A 7 5.00 -14.48 10.04
C GLN A 7 4.74 -13.00 9.73
N THR A 8 3.66 -12.68 9.02
CA THR A 8 3.31 -11.28 8.71
C THR A 8 3.18 -10.44 9.97
N ARG A 9 2.54 -10.97 11.01
CA ARG A 9 2.40 -10.29 12.30
C ARG A 9 3.76 -10.01 12.94
N ALA A 10 4.69 -10.95 12.90
CA ALA A 10 6.04 -10.75 13.44
C ALA A 10 6.79 -9.64 12.68
N LEU A 11 6.69 -9.60 11.34
CA LEU A 11 7.32 -8.57 10.51
C LEU A 11 6.73 -7.17 10.81
N LEU A 12 5.41 -7.09 10.94
CA LEU A 12 4.73 -5.86 11.33
C LEU A 12 5.17 -5.39 12.73
N GLN A 13 5.24 -6.31 13.71
CA GLN A 13 5.68 -5.98 15.07
C GLN A 13 7.14 -5.49 15.10
N GLN A 14 8.03 -6.10 14.30
CA GLN A 14 9.41 -5.64 14.14
C GLN A 14 9.48 -4.23 13.55
N ALA A 15 8.54 -3.87 12.66
CA ALA A 15 8.37 -2.52 12.13
C ALA A 15 7.68 -1.54 13.09
N GLY A 16 7.33 -1.96 14.32
CA GLY A 16 6.68 -1.11 15.33
C GLY A 16 5.15 -1.05 15.24
N TRP A 17 4.51 -2.02 14.58
CA TRP A 17 3.06 -2.16 14.57
C TRP A 17 2.54 -2.86 15.84
N SER A 18 1.35 -2.47 16.28
CA SER A 18 0.57 -3.14 17.31
C SER A 18 -0.93 -3.04 16.97
N GLU A 19 -1.75 -3.91 17.56
CA GLU A 19 -3.20 -3.93 17.29
C GLU A 19 -3.91 -2.64 17.69
N ASN A 20 -3.38 -1.95 18.71
CA ASN A 20 -3.91 -0.70 19.22
C ASN A 20 -3.28 0.54 18.56
N ARG A 21 -2.44 0.36 17.52
CA ARG A 21 -1.79 1.46 16.82
C ARG A 21 -2.83 2.34 16.14
N CYS A 22 -2.77 3.63 16.43
CA CYS A 22 -3.59 4.67 15.82
C CYS A 22 -2.71 5.94 15.69
N VAL A 23 -2.22 6.22 14.49
CA VAL A 23 -1.38 7.38 14.20
C VAL A 23 -2.22 8.56 13.73
N ASN A 24 -1.70 9.77 13.92
CA ASN A 24 -2.29 10.98 13.35
C ASN A 24 -2.06 10.99 11.83
N THR A 25 -3.15 11.09 11.06
CA THR A 25 -3.14 11.08 9.59
C THR A 25 -3.23 12.47 8.96
N SER A 26 -3.31 13.56 9.74
CA SER A 26 -3.54 14.91 9.21
C SER A 26 -2.54 15.34 8.15
N GLU A 27 -1.26 15.00 8.29
CA GLU A 27 -0.24 15.36 7.28
C GLU A 27 -0.37 14.53 6.00
N TYR A 28 -0.76 13.26 6.12
CA TYR A 28 -1.06 12.40 4.98
C TYR A 28 -2.26 12.92 4.20
N GLU A 29 -3.34 13.26 4.93
CA GLU A 29 -4.57 13.79 4.34
C GLU A 29 -4.32 15.12 3.62
N LYS A 30 -3.58 16.05 4.24
CA LYS A 30 -3.20 17.31 3.58
C LYS A 30 -2.42 17.08 2.29
N SER A 31 -1.42 16.19 2.32
CA SER A 31 -0.58 15.87 1.16
C SER A 31 -1.37 15.23 0.02
N LEU A 32 -2.32 14.36 0.34
CA LEU A 32 -3.20 13.74 -0.66
C LEU A 32 -4.15 14.78 -1.25
N GLN A 33 -4.72 15.64 -0.41
CA GLN A 33 -5.66 16.67 -0.83
C GLN A 33 -5.01 17.74 -1.72
N SER A 34 -3.77 18.16 -1.41
CA SER A 34 -3.04 19.15 -2.22
C SER A 34 -2.77 18.66 -3.64
N GLU A 35 -2.74 17.34 -3.82
CA GLU A 35 -2.42 16.66 -5.07
C GLU A 35 -3.67 16.14 -5.78
N GLY A 36 -4.86 16.48 -5.25
CA GLY A 36 -6.15 16.17 -5.87
C GLY A 36 -6.66 14.75 -5.65
N TYR A 37 -6.00 13.94 -4.81
CA TYR A 37 -6.44 12.56 -4.58
C TYR A 37 -7.72 12.49 -3.73
N PRO A 38 -8.62 11.53 -4.02
CA PRO A 38 -9.83 11.34 -3.23
C PRO A 38 -9.49 10.69 -1.89
N ILE A 39 -9.81 11.37 -0.79
CA ILE A 39 -9.57 10.84 0.56
C ILE A 39 -10.81 10.08 1.02
N HIS A 40 -10.78 8.76 0.87
CA HIS A 40 -11.84 7.88 1.34
C HIS A 40 -11.65 7.49 2.81
N ALA A 41 -12.76 7.27 3.54
CA ALA A 41 -12.70 6.83 4.94
C ALA A 41 -11.87 5.54 5.12
N VAL A 42 -11.97 4.60 4.19
CA VAL A 42 -11.18 3.35 4.22
C VAL A 42 -9.67 3.60 4.15
N VAL A 43 -9.25 4.62 3.39
CA VAL A 43 -7.84 5.01 3.26
C VAL A 43 -7.36 5.61 4.58
N VAL A 44 -8.14 6.51 5.17
CA VAL A 44 -7.82 7.13 6.47
C VAL A 44 -7.73 6.07 7.57
N ASP A 45 -8.67 5.12 7.61
CA ASP A 45 -8.66 4.04 8.61
C ASP A 45 -7.47 3.08 8.42
N PHE A 46 -7.08 2.82 7.17
CA PHE A 46 -5.86 2.08 6.86
C PHE A 46 -4.61 2.85 7.33
N LEU A 47 -4.50 4.14 6.98
CA LEU A 47 -3.34 4.98 7.35
C LEU A 47 -3.23 5.20 8.86
N LYS A 48 -4.34 5.29 9.60
CA LYS A 48 -4.29 5.33 11.08
C LYS A 48 -3.60 4.11 11.67
N ARG A 49 -3.79 2.93 11.06
CA ARG A 49 -3.28 1.67 11.58
C ARG A 49 -1.88 1.35 11.07
N PHE A 50 -1.57 1.72 9.84
CA PHE A 50 -0.35 1.29 9.15
C PHE A 50 0.55 2.44 8.67
N GLY A 51 0.07 3.68 8.72
CA GLY A 51 0.83 4.87 8.35
C GLY A 51 2.16 4.98 9.09
N GLY A 52 3.19 5.31 8.31
CA GLY A 52 4.57 5.46 8.74
C GLY A 52 5.32 4.14 8.94
N LEU A 53 4.69 2.98 8.72
CA LEU A 53 5.39 1.70 8.83
C LEU A 53 6.23 1.42 7.59
N ARG A 54 7.49 1.10 7.81
CA ARG A 54 8.39 0.47 6.83
C ARG A 54 8.60 -0.97 7.23
N VAL A 55 8.19 -1.91 6.39
CA VAL A 55 8.23 -3.34 6.68
C VAL A 55 9.17 -3.99 5.70
N VAL A 56 10.18 -4.68 6.24
CA VAL A 56 11.16 -5.44 5.47
C VAL A 56 10.82 -6.92 5.59
N TYR A 57 10.76 -7.64 4.47
CA TYR A 57 10.35 -9.04 4.39
C TYR A 57 11.26 -9.83 3.43
N PRO A 58 11.33 -11.17 3.52
CA PRO A 58 12.12 -11.97 2.60
C PRO A 58 11.61 -11.83 1.16
N HIS A 59 12.53 -11.70 0.19
CA HIS A 59 12.15 -11.64 -1.21
C HIS A 59 11.63 -13.00 -1.69
N TYR A 60 10.41 -13.03 -2.25
CA TYR A 60 9.72 -14.30 -2.53
C TYR A 60 10.37 -15.19 -3.59
N ARG A 61 11.17 -14.62 -4.53
CA ARG A 61 11.86 -15.37 -5.59
C ARG A 61 13.36 -15.54 -5.40
N VAL A 62 14.00 -14.70 -4.59
CA VAL A 62 15.46 -14.60 -4.55
C VAL A 62 15.87 -14.91 -3.14
N LYS A 63 16.52 -16.06 -2.97
CA LYS A 63 16.95 -16.53 -1.67
C LYS A 63 17.95 -15.55 -1.06
N ASP A 64 17.83 -15.31 0.24
CA ASP A 64 18.69 -14.43 1.05
C ASP A 64 18.59 -12.94 0.70
N GLU A 65 17.76 -12.56 -0.28
CA GLU A 65 17.38 -11.18 -0.54
C GLU A 65 16.15 -10.76 0.26
N LYS A 66 16.00 -9.45 0.43
CA LYS A 66 14.87 -8.83 1.11
C LYS A 66 14.16 -7.87 0.17
N ASP A 67 12.91 -7.62 0.48
CA ASP A 67 12.10 -6.59 -0.12
C ASP A 67 11.45 -5.74 0.97
N GLU A 68 10.91 -4.59 0.62
CA GLU A 68 10.22 -3.72 1.56
C GLU A 68 9.03 -2.98 0.96
N PHE A 69 8.14 -2.56 1.86
CA PHE A 69 7.12 -1.59 1.55
C PHE A 69 7.12 -0.51 2.62
N TYR A 70 6.71 0.69 2.22
CA TYR A 70 6.61 1.86 3.08
C TYR A 70 5.25 2.52 2.93
N ILE A 71 4.44 2.46 3.99
CA ILE A 71 3.11 3.06 4.02
C ILE A 71 3.25 4.52 4.42
N ASN A 72 3.65 5.36 3.46
CA ASN A 72 3.71 6.80 3.63
C ASN A 72 3.25 7.51 2.35
N PRO A 73 2.00 8.01 2.30
CA PRO A 73 1.49 8.68 1.11
C PRO A 73 2.21 9.99 0.82
N THR A 74 2.71 10.71 1.82
CA THR A 74 3.46 11.96 1.59
C THR A 74 4.73 11.72 0.78
N VAL A 75 5.43 10.62 1.05
CA VAL A 75 6.63 10.23 0.29
C VAL A 75 6.24 9.68 -1.08
N ALA A 76 5.24 8.79 -1.13
CA ALA A 76 4.76 8.18 -2.38
C ALA A 76 4.27 9.21 -3.41
N VAL A 77 3.54 10.22 -2.96
CA VAL A 77 3.00 11.24 -3.86
C VAL A 77 4.10 12.14 -4.42
N ALA A 78 5.18 12.40 -3.67
CA ALA A 78 6.32 13.16 -4.16
C ALA A 78 7.11 12.42 -5.25
N ASP A 79 7.07 11.09 -5.25
CA ASP A 79 7.83 10.23 -6.17
C ASP A 79 7.02 9.86 -7.43
N ILE A 80 5.70 9.69 -7.32
CA ILE A 80 4.84 9.34 -8.46
C ILE A 80 4.40 10.58 -9.25
N GLY A 81 4.50 10.51 -10.58
CA GLY A 81 3.84 11.47 -11.46
C GLY A 81 2.31 11.32 -11.39
N SER A 82 1.59 12.41 -11.10
CA SER A 82 0.14 12.41 -10.87
C SER A 82 -0.69 11.75 -11.98
N GLY A 83 -0.24 11.82 -13.25
CA GLY A 83 -0.93 11.20 -14.39
C GLY A 83 -1.03 9.67 -14.32
N TRP A 84 -0.07 8.99 -13.68
CA TRP A 84 -0.10 7.52 -13.60
C TRP A 84 -1.25 7.01 -12.74
N VAL A 85 -1.57 7.70 -11.64
CA VAL A 85 -2.67 7.27 -10.76
C VAL A 85 -4.03 7.46 -11.44
N GLU A 86 -4.16 8.47 -12.30
CA GLU A 86 -5.34 8.65 -13.14
C GLU A 86 -5.50 7.47 -14.13
N GLU A 87 -4.43 7.11 -14.85
CA GLU A 87 -4.43 5.95 -15.75
C GLU A 87 -4.78 4.64 -15.01
N TYR A 88 -4.24 4.42 -13.81
CA TYR A 88 -4.59 3.26 -12.98
C TYR A 88 -6.06 3.29 -12.57
N SER A 89 -6.58 4.46 -12.20
CA SER A 89 -7.97 4.65 -11.80
C SER A 89 -8.93 4.35 -12.95
N GLU A 90 -8.61 4.81 -14.16
CA GLU A 90 -9.36 4.49 -15.38
C GLU A 90 -9.36 2.99 -15.65
N ARG A 91 -8.21 2.34 -15.53
CA ARG A 91 -8.04 0.90 -15.78
C ARG A 91 -8.89 0.03 -14.86
N VAL A 92 -9.02 0.40 -13.59
CA VAL A 92 -9.86 -0.33 -12.62
C VAL A 92 -11.30 0.21 -12.54
N GLY A 93 -11.61 1.29 -13.26
CA GLY A 93 -12.94 1.91 -13.31
C GLY A 93 -13.37 2.63 -12.04
N VAL A 94 -12.46 2.90 -11.10
CA VAL A 94 -12.74 3.61 -9.85
C VAL A 94 -11.58 4.53 -9.46
N PRO A 95 -11.85 5.70 -8.84
CA PRO A 95 -10.79 6.56 -8.33
C PRO A 95 -9.90 5.85 -7.30
N LEU A 96 -8.59 6.01 -7.46
CA LEU A 96 -7.58 5.45 -6.57
C LEU A 96 -6.87 6.53 -5.76
N CYS A 97 -6.46 6.18 -4.55
CA CYS A 97 -5.74 7.06 -3.63
C CYS A 97 -4.40 6.46 -3.27
N VAL A 98 -3.32 7.25 -3.31
CA VAL A 98 -1.98 6.80 -2.95
C VAL A 98 -1.90 6.48 -1.46
N ILE A 99 -1.30 5.35 -1.09
CA ILE A 99 -1.13 4.93 0.31
C ILE A 99 0.33 4.68 0.70
N GLY A 100 1.24 4.55 -0.26
CA GLY A 100 2.64 4.23 0.01
C GLY A 100 3.36 3.68 -1.21
N GLN A 101 4.43 2.94 -0.97
CA GLN A 101 5.22 2.28 -2.01
C GLN A 101 5.58 0.85 -1.59
N ALA A 102 5.80 -0.03 -2.56
CA ALA A 102 6.19 -1.42 -2.36
C ALA A 102 7.27 -1.84 -3.36
N PHE A 103 7.78 -3.05 -3.19
CA PHE A 103 8.84 -3.63 -4.00
C PHE A 103 10.09 -2.76 -3.98
N SER A 104 10.56 -2.41 -2.79
CA SER A 104 11.77 -1.60 -2.58
C SER A 104 11.70 -0.25 -3.30
N TYR A 105 10.53 0.41 -3.17
CA TYR A 105 10.19 1.71 -3.78
C TYR A 105 9.99 1.70 -5.29
N HIS A 106 9.95 0.53 -5.93
CA HIS A 106 9.74 0.45 -7.38
C HIS A 106 8.29 0.63 -7.80
N MET A 107 7.31 0.33 -6.94
CA MET A 107 5.89 0.50 -7.29
C MET A 107 5.16 1.37 -6.27
N THR A 108 4.25 2.20 -6.76
CA THR A 108 3.37 2.99 -5.90
C THR A 108 2.17 2.16 -5.50
N LEU A 109 1.89 2.10 -4.20
CA LEU A 109 0.68 1.48 -3.67
C LEU A 109 -0.47 2.47 -3.71
N VAL A 110 -1.60 2.01 -4.23
CA VAL A 110 -2.84 2.79 -4.34
C VAL A 110 -4.02 1.96 -3.85
N MET A 111 -5.02 2.62 -3.27
CA MET A 111 -6.20 2.00 -2.67
C MET A 111 -7.49 2.60 -3.22
N ALA A 112 -8.45 1.74 -3.53
CA ALA A 112 -9.80 2.11 -3.94
C ALA A 112 -10.72 2.36 -2.72
N GLN A 113 -11.86 3.02 -2.95
CA GLN A 113 -12.85 3.30 -1.91
C GLN A 113 -13.44 2.04 -1.24
N ASP A 114 -13.44 0.90 -1.95
CA ASP A 114 -13.88 -0.39 -1.41
C ASP A 114 -12.78 -1.13 -0.62
N GLY A 115 -11.58 -0.55 -0.54
CA GLY A 115 -10.45 -1.06 0.21
C GLY A 115 -9.49 -1.94 -0.59
N LYS A 116 -9.80 -2.26 -1.86
CA LYS A 116 -8.85 -3.00 -2.72
C LYS A 116 -7.57 -2.21 -2.91
N VAL A 117 -6.44 -2.93 -2.93
CA VAL A 117 -5.11 -2.35 -3.07
C VAL A 117 -4.44 -2.84 -4.34
N TYR A 118 -3.81 -1.90 -5.04
CA TYR A 118 -3.04 -2.15 -6.25
C TYR A 118 -1.63 -1.58 -6.08
N ALA A 119 -0.70 -2.08 -6.90
CA ALA A 119 0.63 -1.48 -7.04
C ALA A 119 0.88 -1.16 -8.51
N GLY A 120 1.30 0.06 -8.80
CA GLY A 120 1.53 0.56 -10.16
C GLY A 120 2.98 1.01 -10.40
N TYR A 121 3.49 0.72 -11.59
CA TYR A 121 4.73 1.28 -12.14
C TYR A 121 4.62 1.33 -13.67
N ASP A 122 4.74 2.52 -14.25
CA ASP A 122 4.48 2.80 -15.66
C ASP A 122 3.17 2.15 -16.14
N ASP A 123 3.20 1.34 -17.20
CA ASP A 123 2.03 0.66 -17.76
C ASP A 123 1.58 -0.57 -16.94
N THR A 124 2.33 -0.95 -15.91
CA THR A 124 2.09 -2.15 -15.11
C THR A 124 1.26 -1.82 -13.89
N LEU A 125 0.13 -2.51 -13.74
CA LEU A 125 -0.70 -2.48 -12.55
C LEU A 125 -0.93 -3.92 -12.06
N ILE A 126 -0.77 -4.15 -10.76
CA ILE A 126 -1.06 -5.44 -10.13
C ILE A 126 -2.12 -5.29 -9.04
N HIS A 127 -2.97 -6.31 -8.90
CA HIS A 127 -3.88 -6.44 -7.77
C HIS A 127 -3.13 -7.08 -6.60
N VAL A 128 -2.97 -6.32 -5.51
CA VAL A 128 -2.20 -6.75 -4.33
C VAL A 128 -3.12 -7.48 -3.34
N GLY A 129 -4.34 -6.97 -3.14
CA GLY A 129 -5.31 -7.64 -2.27
C GLY A 129 -6.67 -6.96 -2.18
N ASP A 130 -7.66 -7.71 -1.69
CA ASP A 130 -9.07 -7.28 -1.60
C ASP A 130 -9.32 -6.31 -0.44
N SER A 131 -8.32 -6.07 0.41
CA SER A 131 -8.34 -5.10 1.50
C SER A 131 -6.91 -4.70 1.87
N GLY A 132 -6.72 -3.62 2.62
CA GLY A 132 -5.40 -3.25 3.15
C GLY A 132 -4.72 -4.35 4.00
N ILE A 133 -5.52 -5.17 4.72
CA ILE A 133 -5.00 -6.32 5.49
C ILE A 133 -4.54 -7.44 4.56
N ASP A 134 -5.38 -7.79 3.59
CA ASP A 134 -5.06 -8.83 2.61
C ASP A 134 -3.85 -8.44 1.75
N ALA A 135 -3.72 -7.16 1.42
CA ALA A 135 -2.58 -6.62 0.67
C ALA A 135 -1.26 -6.73 1.45
N ILE A 136 -1.25 -6.37 2.74
CA ILE A 136 -0.07 -6.55 3.60
C ILE A 136 0.30 -8.02 3.73
N GLU A 137 -0.69 -8.92 3.88
CA GLU A 137 -0.44 -10.36 3.91
C GLU A 137 0.15 -10.85 2.58
N ALA A 138 -0.37 -10.39 1.44
CA ALA A 138 0.12 -10.77 0.12
C ALA A 138 1.59 -10.34 -0.08
N LEU A 139 1.93 -9.10 0.28
CA LEU A 139 3.29 -8.58 0.20
C LEU A 139 4.25 -9.39 1.08
N CYS A 140 3.91 -9.61 2.35
CA CYS A 140 4.76 -10.34 3.30
C CYS A 140 4.91 -11.84 2.99
N SER A 141 3.86 -12.47 2.45
CA SER A 141 3.87 -13.91 2.14
C SER A 141 4.42 -14.22 0.74
N GLY A 142 4.53 -13.22 -0.14
CA GLY A 142 4.89 -13.44 -1.53
C GLY A 142 3.81 -14.20 -2.32
N ARG A 143 2.54 -14.06 -1.92
CA ARG A 143 1.40 -14.63 -2.64
C ARG A 143 1.38 -14.07 -4.07
N ASP A 144 0.85 -14.88 -5.00
CA ASP A 144 0.65 -14.42 -6.37
C ASP A 144 -0.26 -13.17 -6.41
N MET A 145 0.17 -12.17 -7.17
CA MET A 145 -0.48 -10.87 -7.31
C MET A 145 -0.73 -10.63 -8.80
N PRO A 146 -1.95 -10.91 -9.29
CA PRO A 146 -2.23 -10.91 -10.72
C PRO A 146 -2.13 -9.49 -11.30
N LYS A 147 -1.60 -9.40 -12.52
CA LYS A 147 -1.59 -8.16 -13.29
C LYS A 147 -3.01 -7.80 -13.73
N ILE A 148 -3.33 -6.51 -13.68
CA ILE A 148 -4.52 -5.93 -14.29
C ILE A 148 -4.16 -5.55 -15.74
N PRO A 149 -4.87 -6.12 -16.74
CA PRO A 149 -4.66 -5.81 -18.15
C PRO A 149 -4.80 -4.32 -18.47
#